data_AF-A0A249PE76-F1
#
_entry.id   AF-A0A249PE76-F1
#
_cell.length_a   1.000
_cell.length_b   1.000
_cell.length_c   1.000
_cell.angle_alpha   90.00
_cell.angle_beta   90.00
_cell.angle_gamma   90.00
#
_symmetry.space_group_name_H-M   'P 1'
#
loop_
_entity.id
_entity.type
_entity.pdbx_description
1 polymer ?
#
loop_
_entity_poly.entity_id
_entity_poly.type
_entity_poly.pdbx_seq_one_letter_code
_entity_poly.pdbx_strand_id
1 'polypeptide(L)'
;MTMTADELPDDLETLKAMVLSREAENARLRQIIKELQRHRFGRRAETLPEDQLLLGLEEAEQIEAAADEEKAQAAIAERQARTAKRRSNRGSLPAHLPRVETVVDIDDHACPCCEHPLHRIGEDVSEKFDIVPAQFRVLVVRRPKYACRACEDVVVQAPSPARLIEGGIPTEATVAQVLVSKYADHLPLYRQAQIY
;
A
#
# COMPACT_ATOMS: atom_id res chain seq x y z
N MET A 1 -45.74 -4.97 -76.08
CA MET A 1 -45.75 -4.58 -77.51
C MET A 1 -44.70 -5.43 -78.19
N THR A 2 -45.14 -6.46 -78.91
CA THR A 2 -44.27 -7.34 -79.70
C THR A 2 -44.12 -6.70 -81.07
N MET A 3 -42.91 -6.25 -81.42
CA MET A 3 -42.64 -5.78 -82.78
C MET A 3 -42.80 -6.97 -83.73
N THR A 4 -43.52 -6.79 -84.82
CA THR A 4 -43.73 -7.83 -85.84
C THR A 4 -42.57 -7.83 -86.84
N ALA A 5 -42.34 -8.97 -87.51
CA ALA A 5 -41.19 -9.14 -88.41
C ALA A 5 -41.09 -8.06 -89.51
N ASP A 6 -42.23 -7.53 -89.94
CA ASP A 6 -42.33 -6.51 -91.00
C ASP A 6 -41.92 -5.08 -90.57
N GLU A 7 -41.71 -4.84 -89.27
CA GLU A 7 -41.33 -3.52 -88.72
C GLU A 7 -39.80 -3.39 -88.50
N LEU A 8 -39.04 -4.44 -88.83
CA LEU A 8 -37.59 -4.47 -88.67
C LEU A 8 -36.91 -3.90 -89.93
N PRO A 9 -35.85 -3.07 -89.77
CA PRO A 9 -35.06 -2.60 -90.91
C PRO A 9 -34.36 -3.77 -91.63
N ASP A 10 -34.35 -3.78 -92.97
CA ASP A 10 -33.70 -4.83 -93.78
C ASP A 10 -32.16 -4.70 -93.86
N ASP A 11 -31.60 -3.60 -93.33
CA ASP A 11 -30.16 -3.34 -93.32
C ASP A 11 -29.45 -4.21 -92.26
N LEU A 12 -28.62 -5.16 -92.73
CA LEU A 12 -27.93 -6.15 -91.90
C LEU A 12 -27.09 -5.55 -90.76
N GLU A 13 -26.48 -4.38 -90.97
CA GLU A 13 -25.68 -3.72 -89.93
C GLU A 13 -26.56 -3.16 -88.80
N THR A 14 -27.73 -2.61 -89.15
CA THR A 14 -28.68 -2.05 -88.17
C THR A 14 -29.33 -3.15 -87.32
N LEU A 15 -29.64 -4.30 -87.93
CA LEU A 15 -30.15 -5.47 -87.22
C LEU A 15 -29.13 -6.02 -86.22
N LYS A 16 -27.85 -6.14 -86.63
CA LYS A 16 -26.77 -6.58 -85.72
C LYS A 16 -26.63 -5.65 -84.53
N ALA A 17 -26.69 -4.34 -84.73
CA ALA A 17 -26.63 -3.36 -83.65
C ALA A 17 -27.83 -3.47 -82.70
N MET A 18 -29.05 -3.68 -83.23
CA MET A 18 -30.25 -3.88 -82.41
C MET A 18 -30.17 -5.17 -81.58
N VAL A 19 -29.70 -6.28 -82.16
CA VAL A 19 -29.54 -7.56 -81.44
C VAL A 19 -28.56 -7.41 -80.29
N LEU A 20 -27.39 -6.80 -80.53
CA LEU A 20 -26.40 -6.55 -79.47
C LEU A 20 -26.96 -5.66 -78.35
N SER A 21 -27.72 -4.61 -78.69
CA SER A 21 -28.38 -3.77 -77.69
C SER A 21 -29.40 -4.54 -76.87
N ARG A 22 -30.19 -5.42 -77.49
CA ARG A 22 -31.19 -6.25 -76.81
C ARG A 22 -30.58 -7.36 -75.97
N GLU A 23 -29.45 -7.93 -76.39
CA GLU A 23 -28.70 -8.91 -75.59
C GLU A 23 -28.08 -8.26 -74.35
N ALA A 24 -27.51 -7.07 -74.49
CA ALA A 24 -27.00 -6.30 -73.35
C ALA A 24 -28.11 -5.94 -72.34
N GLU A 25 -29.27 -5.52 -72.83
CA GLU A 25 -30.44 -5.22 -71.99
C GLU A 25 -30.95 -6.48 -71.27
N ASN A 26 -31.05 -7.62 -71.97
CA ASN A 26 -31.43 -8.89 -71.37
C ASN A 26 -30.43 -9.38 -70.31
N ALA A 27 -29.13 -9.23 -70.55
CA ALA A 27 -28.10 -9.59 -69.59
C ALA A 27 -28.25 -8.76 -68.29
N ARG A 28 -28.46 -7.45 -68.43
CA ARG A 28 -28.69 -6.53 -67.31
C ARG A 28 -29.96 -6.92 -66.52
N LEU A 29 -31.07 -7.16 -67.21
CA LEU A 29 -32.33 -7.54 -66.56
C LEU A 29 -32.21 -8.88 -65.81
N ARG A 30 -31.52 -9.87 -66.39
CA ARG A 30 -31.26 -11.15 -65.72
C ARG A 30 -30.42 -11.00 -64.45
N GLN A 31 -29.42 -10.11 -64.45
CA GLN A 31 -28.61 -9.84 -63.27
C GLN A 31 -29.44 -9.21 -62.14
N ILE A 32 -30.27 -8.21 -62.48
CA ILE A 32 -31.17 -7.55 -61.53
C ILE A 32 -32.15 -8.55 -60.91
N ILE A 33 -32.75 -9.43 -61.72
CA ILE A 33 -33.66 -10.47 -61.22
C ILE A 33 -32.94 -11.41 -60.26
N LYS A 34 -31.70 -11.81 -60.57
CA LYS A 34 -30.90 -12.70 -59.70
C LYS A 34 -30.60 -12.06 -58.34
N GLU A 35 -30.28 -10.77 -58.31
CA GLU A 35 -30.04 -10.01 -57.07
C GLU A 35 -31.32 -9.86 -56.25
N LEU A 36 -32.45 -9.53 -56.89
CA LEU A 36 -33.75 -9.44 -56.22
C LEU A 36 -34.22 -10.78 -55.66
N GLN A 37 -33.99 -11.88 -56.39
CA GLN A 37 -34.30 -13.23 -55.90
C GLN A 37 -33.42 -13.61 -54.71
N ARG A 38 -32.12 -13.30 -54.73
CA ARG A 38 -31.23 -13.47 -53.58
C ARG A 38 -31.66 -12.64 -52.37
N HIS A 39 -32.09 -11.41 -52.57
CA HIS A 39 -32.53 -10.56 -51.47
C HIS A 39 -33.87 -11.02 -50.85
N ARG A 40 -34.80 -11.52 -51.68
CA ARG A 40 -36.14 -11.97 -51.22
C ARG A 40 -36.12 -13.38 -50.63
N PHE A 41 -35.40 -14.31 -51.26
CA PHE A 41 -35.43 -15.74 -50.94
C PHE A 41 -34.08 -16.32 -50.50
N GLY A 42 -33.02 -15.50 -50.46
CA GLY A 42 -31.73 -15.91 -49.94
C GLY A 42 -31.73 -16.07 -48.42
N ARG A 43 -30.83 -16.91 -47.91
CA ARG A 43 -30.65 -17.13 -46.47
C ARG A 43 -30.20 -15.82 -45.81
N ARG A 44 -30.93 -15.37 -44.78
CA ARG A 44 -30.67 -14.10 -44.06
C ARG A 44 -29.63 -14.20 -42.94
N ALA A 45 -29.15 -15.40 -42.65
CA ALA A 45 -28.08 -15.64 -41.69
C ALA A 45 -27.00 -16.46 -42.39
N GLU A 46 -25.80 -15.89 -42.49
CA GLU A 46 -24.59 -16.65 -42.77
C GLU A 46 -24.27 -17.41 -41.48
N THR A 47 -24.73 -18.66 -41.39
CA THR A 47 -24.26 -19.56 -40.35
C THR A 47 -22.78 -19.80 -40.61
N LEU A 48 -21.92 -19.26 -39.75
CA LEU A 48 -20.48 -19.50 -39.84
C LEU A 48 -20.22 -21.00 -39.62
N PRO A 49 -19.31 -21.62 -40.39
CA PRO A 49 -18.93 -23.01 -40.17
C PRO A 49 -18.33 -23.19 -38.76
N GLU A 50 -18.56 -24.35 -38.16
CA GLU A 50 -18.13 -24.65 -36.77
C GLU A 50 -16.62 -24.42 -36.57
N ASP A 51 -15.79 -24.75 -37.55
CA ASP A 51 -14.34 -24.52 -37.52
C ASP A 51 -13.98 -23.03 -37.32
N GLN A 52 -14.75 -22.12 -37.90
CA GLN A 52 -14.53 -20.68 -37.77
C GLN A 52 -14.99 -20.15 -36.39
N LEU A 53 -15.97 -20.80 -35.77
CA LEU A 53 -16.38 -20.49 -34.40
C LEU A 53 -15.36 -20.99 -33.38
N LEU A 54 -14.79 -22.18 -33.60
CA LEU A 54 -13.72 -22.74 -32.75
C LEU A 54 -12.48 -21.85 -32.73
N LEU A 55 -12.06 -21.34 -33.89
CA LEU A 55 -10.96 -20.37 -34.00
C LEU A 55 -11.22 -19.11 -33.17
N GLY A 56 -12.44 -18.57 -33.20
CA GLY A 56 -12.81 -17.40 -32.41
C GLY A 56 -12.84 -17.66 -30.89
N LEU A 57 -13.13 -18.89 -30.48
CA LEU A 57 -13.07 -19.30 -29.07
C LEU A 57 -11.64 -19.47 -28.59
N GLU A 58 -10.76 -20.09 -29.39
CA GLU A 58 -9.34 -20.22 -29.07
C GLU A 58 -8.65 -18.85 -28.92
N GLU A 59 -8.99 -17.88 -29.79
CA GLU A 59 -8.49 -16.50 -29.66
C GLU A 59 -8.96 -15.84 -28.35
N ALA A 60 -10.22 -16.04 -27.97
CA ALA A 60 -10.76 -15.51 -26.72
C ALA A 60 -10.08 -16.13 -25.49
N GLU A 61 -9.86 -17.44 -25.49
CA GLU A 61 -9.17 -18.16 -24.41
C GLU A 61 -7.71 -17.69 -24.26
N GLN A 62 -7.00 -17.44 -25.37
CA GLN A 62 -5.63 -16.91 -25.34
C GLN A 62 -5.57 -15.49 -24.76
N ILE A 63 -6.55 -14.64 -25.10
CA ILE A 63 -6.64 -13.28 -24.56
C ILE A 63 -6.92 -13.32 -23.05
N GLU A 64 -7.81 -14.20 -22.59
CA GLU A 64 -8.08 -14.37 -21.16
C GLU A 64 -6.85 -14.90 -20.41
N ALA A 65 -6.17 -15.90 -20.95
CA ALA A 65 -4.95 -16.45 -20.37
C ALA A 65 -3.83 -15.39 -20.24
N ALA A 66 -3.61 -14.59 -21.29
CA ALA A 66 -2.64 -13.49 -21.26
C ALA A 66 -3.01 -12.44 -20.21
N ALA A 67 -4.30 -12.08 -20.10
CA ALA A 67 -4.78 -11.13 -19.10
C ALA A 67 -4.62 -11.64 -17.66
N ASP A 68 -4.79 -12.94 -17.44
CA ASP A 68 -4.60 -13.57 -16.12
C ASP A 68 -3.13 -13.71 -15.74
N GLU A 69 -2.24 -13.98 -16.72
CA GLU A 69 -0.79 -13.93 -16.51
C GLU A 69 -0.31 -12.52 -16.13
N GLU A 70 -0.79 -11.48 -16.81
CA GLU A 70 -0.47 -10.09 -16.46
C GLU A 70 -0.95 -9.73 -15.04
N LYS A 71 -2.16 -10.14 -14.65
CA LYS A 71 -2.68 -9.94 -13.29
C LYS A 71 -1.83 -10.69 -12.26
N ALA A 72 -1.43 -11.92 -12.55
CA ALA A 72 -0.59 -12.71 -11.66
C ALA A 72 0.79 -12.06 -11.47
N GLN A 73 1.41 -11.58 -12.54
CA GLN A 73 2.68 -10.86 -12.49
C GLN A 73 2.56 -9.54 -11.70
N ALA A 74 1.49 -8.78 -11.92
CA ALA A 74 1.21 -7.56 -11.16
C ALA A 74 1.03 -7.84 -9.66
N ALA A 75 0.32 -8.92 -9.30
CA ALA A 75 0.15 -9.33 -7.91
C ALA A 75 1.47 -9.76 -7.25
N ILE A 76 2.35 -10.44 -7.99
CA ILE A 76 3.69 -10.82 -7.52
C ILE A 76 4.54 -9.56 -7.28
N ALA A 77 4.55 -8.63 -8.23
CA ALA A 77 5.29 -7.37 -8.11
C ALA A 77 4.79 -6.53 -6.92
N GLU A 78 3.47 -6.46 -6.72
CA GLU A 78 2.88 -5.74 -5.58
C GLU A 78 3.25 -6.42 -4.24
N ARG A 79 3.25 -7.76 -4.19
CA ARG A 79 3.68 -8.52 -3.01
C ARG A 79 5.16 -8.31 -2.70
N GLN A 80 6.02 -8.26 -3.73
CA GLN A 80 7.44 -7.95 -3.59
C GLN A 80 7.65 -6.50 -3.11
N ALA A 81 6.95 -5.52 -3.67
CA ALA A 81 7.01 -4.12 -3.25
C ALA A 81 6.55 -3.93 -1.80
N ARG A 82 5.45 -4.58 -1.40
CA ARG A 82 4.97 -4.59 0.00
C ARG A 82 6.00 -5.21 0.94
N THR A 83 6.66 -6.29 0.53
CA THR A 83 7.71 -6.96 1.31
C THR A 83 8.96 -6.09 1.46
N ALA A 84 9.39 -5.42 0.39
CA ALA A 84 10.51 -4.48 0.42
C ALA A 84 10.23 -3.27 1.34
N LYS A 85 9.04 -2.67 1.23
CA LYS A 85 8.59 -1.57 2.12
C LYS A 85 8.52 -1.98 3.59
N ARG A 86 8.16 -3.23 3.87
CA ARG A 86 8.13 -3.75 5.26
C ARG A 86 9.54 -4.00 5.82
N ARG A 87 10.53 -4.26 4.96
CA ARG A 87 11.95 -4.39 5.34
C ARG A 87 12.60 -3.03 5.57
N SER A 88 12.26 -1.99 4.80
CA SER A 88 12.80 -0.64 5.02
C SER A 88 12.36 -0.01 6.34
N ASN A 89 11.19 -0.39 6.86
CA ASN A 89 10.64 0.17 8.11
C ASN A 89 11.25 -0.40 9.39
N ARG A 90 12.17 -1.37 9.33
CA ARG A 90 13.00 -1.75 10.50
C ARG A 90 14.31 -0.95 10.53
N GLY A 91 14.23 0.34 10.19
CA GLY A 91 15.37 1.24 10.18
C GLY A 91 16.05 1.36 11.55
N SER A 92 17.26 1.91 11.56
CA SER A 92 18.02 2.19 12.78
C SER A 92 17.22 3.05 13.75
N LEU A 93 17.35 2.79 15.06
CA LEU A 93 16.72 3.63 16.07
C LEU A 93 17.28 5.07 16.03
N PRO A 94 16.51 6.08 16.49
CA PRO A 94 16.96 7.46 16.45
C PRO A 94 18.26 7.69 17.25
N ALA A 95 19.28 8.26 16.61
CA ALA A 95 20.61 8.41 17.19
C ALA A 95 20.71 9.41 18.36
N HIS A 96 19.70 10.25 18.56
CA HIS A 96 19.68 11.26 19.63
C HIS A 96 19.17 10.70 20.96
N LEU A 97 18.61 9.49 20.98
CA LEU A 97 18.12 8.86 22.20
C LEU A 97 19.27 8.16 22.95
N PRO A 98 19.26 8.18 24.29
CA PRO A 98 20.30 7.53 25.08
C PRO A 98 20.22 6.00 24.89
N ARG A 99 21.36 5.38 24.60
CA ARG A 99 21.51 3.92 24.57
C ARG A 99 21.91 3.44 25.97
N VAL A 100 21.11 2.56 26.55
CA VAL A 100 21.44 1.86 27.80
C VAL A 100 21.87 0.45 27.42
N GLU A 101 23.13 0.11 27.68
CA GLU A 101 23.72 -1.18 27.32
C GLU A 101 23.61 -2.17 28.47
N THR A 102 23.06 -3.35 28.18
CA THR A 102 23.03 -4.49 29.11
C THR A 102 23.77 -5.66 28.46
N VAL A 103 24.95 -5.98 28.99
CA VAL A 103 25.74 -7.12 28.53
C VAL A 103 25.24 -8.38 29.22
N VAL A 104 24.79 -9.35 28.44
CA VAL A 104 24.51 -10.71 28.91
C VAL A 104 25.72 -11.56 28.54
N ASP A 105 26.55 -11.87 29.54
CA ASP A 105 27.76 -12.67 29.36
C ASP A 105 27.58 -14.09 29.93
N ILE A 106 28.52 -14.96 29.62
CA ILE A 106 28.59 -16.34 30.13
C ILE A 106 29.10 -16.32 31.57
N ASP A 107 28.61 -17.23 32.42
CA ASP A 107 29.03 -17.32 33.83
C ASP A 107 30.47 -17.84 33.98
N ASP A 108 30.86 -18.84 33.17
CA ASP A 108 32.18 -19.48 33.21
C ASP A 108 33.00 -19.16 31.94
N HIS A 109 34.12 -18.47 32.11
CA HIS A 109 35.04 -18.12 31.02
C HIS A 109 36.10 -19.20 30.74
N ALA A 110 35.90 -20.43 31.18
CA ALA A 110 36.82 -21.55 30.91
C ALA A 110 36.34 -22.38 29.70
N CYS A 111 37.26 -22.85 28.84
CA CYS A 111 36.86 -23.75 27.75
C CYS A 111 36.31 -25.04 28.37
N PRO A 112 35.10 -25.50 27.98
CA PRO A 112 34.58 -26.80 28.40
C PRO A 112 35.44 -27.98 27.93
N CYS A 113 36.40 -27.72 27.04
CA CYS A 113 37.29 -28.70 26.42
C CYS A 113 38.66 -28.85 27.09
N CYS A 114 39.26 -27.74 27.53
CA CYS A 114 40.67 -27.69 27.94
C CYS A 114 40.93 -26.73 29.11
N GLU A 115 39.88 -26.18 29.74
CA GLU A 115 39.93 -25.28 30.90
C GLU A 115 40.75 -23.99 30.71
N HIS A 116 41.17 -23.69 29.48
CA HIS A 116 41.86 -22.44 29.15
C HIS A 116 40.87 -21.26 29.12
N PRO A 117 41.33 -20.03 29.41
CA PRO A 117 40.48 -18.85 29.38
C PRO A 117 39.96 -18.59 27.95
N LEU A 118 38.65 -18.42 27.82
CA LEU A 118 37.97 -17.99 26.62
C LEU A 118 38.24 -16.49 26.38
N HIS A 119 38.41 -16.11 25.11
CA HIS A 119 38.52 -14.71 24.70
C HIS A 119 37.33 -14.33 23.83
N ARG A 120 36.91 -13.06 23.91
CA ARG A 120 35.77 -12.55 23.16
C ARG A 120 36.14 -12.35 21.68
N ILE A 121 35.43 -13.01 20.77
CA ILE A 121 35.69 -12.98 19.32
C ILE A 121 34.79 -11.96 18.61
N GLY A 122 33.58 -11.76 19.12
CA GLY A 122 32.59 -10.85 18.56
C GLY A 122 31.36 -10.75 19.47
N GLU A 123 30.39 -9.95 19.05
CA GLU A 123 29.10 -9.84 19.72
C GLU A 123 27.97 -9.60 18.71
N ASP A 124 26.79 -10.11 19.03
CA ASP A 124 25.57 -9.81 18.31
C ASP A 124 24.84 -8.66 19.02
N VAL A 125 24.80 -7.48 18.40
CA VAL A 125 24.12 -6.30 18.98
C VAL A 125 22.67 -6.23 18.49
N SER A 126 21.73 -6.20 19.42
CA SER A 126 20.30 -6.00 19.13
C SER A 126 19.78 -4.77 19.88
N GLU A 127 19.44 -3.71 19.13
CA GLU A 127 18.84 -2.51 19.72
C GLU A 127 17.32 -2.69 19.94
N LYS A 128 16.82 -2.22 21.09
CA LYS A 128 15.39 -2.22 21.43
C LYS A 128 14.98 -0.84 21.94
N PHE A 129 13.75 -0.45 21.64
CA PHE A 129 13.17 0.79 22.15
C PHE A 129 12.56 0.53 23.52
N ASP A 130 13.10 1.16 24.55
CA ASP A 130 12.63 1.02 25.94
C ASP A 130 12.04 2.34 26.46
N ILE A 131 11.16 2.25 27.45
CA ILE A 131 10.50 3.41 28.06
C ILE A 131 10.65 3.39 29.58
N VAL A 132 11.18 4.48 30.13
CA VAL A 132 11.18 4.73 31.58
C VAL A 132 9.94 5.55 31.93
N PRO A 133 8.95 4.98 32.66
CA PRO A 133 7.73 5.72 33.00
C PRO A 133 8.03 6.81 34.04
N ALA A 134 7.20 7.86 34.05
CA ALA A 134 7.27 8.90 35.09
C ALA A 134 6.99 8.30 36.47
N GLN A 135 7.90 8.50 37.43
CA GLN A 135 7.78 8.01 38.81
C GLN A 135 7.60 9.18 39.79
N PHE A 136 6.65 9.06 40.71
CA PHE A 136 6.52 10.01 41.83
C PHE A 136 7.50 9.66 42.94
N ARG A 137 8.25 10.68 43.38
CA ARG A 137 9.20 10.56 44.49
C ARG A 137 8.95 11.64 45.52
N VAL A 138 9.21 11.31 46.78
CA VAL A 138 9.13 12.27 47.88
C VAL A 138 10.48 12.98 48.03
N LEU A 139 10.48 14.29 47.82
CA LEU A 139 11.67 15.12 47.99
C LEU A 139 11.72 15.64 49.43
N VAL A 140 12.64 15.12 50.23
CA VAL A 140 12.82 15.52 51.63
C VAL A 140 13.93 16.56 51.75
N VAL A 141 13.56 17.83 51.88
CA VAL A 141 14.52 18.91 52.17
C VAL A 141 14.77 18.98 53.67
N ARG A 142 15.97 18.59 54.12
CA ARG A 142 16.39 18.74 55.52
C ARG A 142 17.16 20.04 55.70
N ARG A 143 16.69 20.89 56.62
CA ARG A 143 17.35 22.15 57.00
C ARG A 143 17.86 22.04 58.45
N PRO A 144 19.08 21.50 58.68
CA PRO A 144 19.63 21.39 60.02
C PRO A 144 19.81 22.77 60.65
N LYS A 145 19.56 22.85 61.96
CA LYS A 145 19.84 24.03 62.78
C LYS A 145 21.17 23.80 63.47
N TYR A 146 22.05 24.79 63.43
CA TYR A 146 23.34 24.74 64.10
C TYR A 146 23.34 25.73 65.25
N ALA A 147 23.86 25.31 66.40
CA ALA A 147 24.00 26.16 67.57
C ALA A 147 25.45 26.14 68.05
N CYS A 148 25.94 27.28 68.52
CA CYS A 148 27.27 27.35 69.13
C CYS A 148 27.24 26.78 70.55
N ARG A 149 28.05 25.76 70.84
CA ARG A 149 28.12 25.15 72.19
C ARG A 149 28.91 25.99 73.20
N ALA A 150 29.70 26.96 72.75
CA ALA A 150 30.55 27.76 73.63
C ALA A 150 29.82 28.97 74.23
N CYS A 151 28.85 29.55 73.49
CA CYS A 151 28.07 30.68 73.95
C CYS A 151 26.57 30.39 74.12
N GLU A 152 26.07 29.23 73.67
CA GLU A 152 24.69 28.73 73.80
C GLU A 152 23.55 29.63 73.23
N ASP A 153 23.84 30.87 72.84
CA ASP A 153 22.83 31.87 72.46
C ASP A 153 22.46 31.87 70.96
N VAL A 154 23.38 31.44 70.08
CA VAL A 154 23.21 31.62 68.63
C VAL A 154 22.75 30.34 67.97
N VAL A 155 21.56 30.38 67.34
CA VAL A 155 21.04 29.31 66.46
C VAL A 155 20.95 29.82 65.02
N VAL A 156 21.66 29.18 64.10
CA VAL A 156 21.68 29.52 62.67
C VAL A 156 21.02 28.41 61.86
N GLN A 157 20.16 28.81 60.92
CA GLN A 157 19.53 27.91 59.96
C GLN A 157 19.49 28.60 58.59
N ALA A 158 19.91 27.89 57.53
CA ALA A 158 19.75 28.37 56.16
C ALA A 158 18.26 28.60 55.84
N PRO A 159 17.84 29.68 55.14
CA PRO A 159 16.43 29.97 54.84
C PRO A 159 15.74 28.85 54.04
N SER A 160 14.40 28.83 54.05
CA SER A 160 13.67 27.82 53.27
C SER A 160 13.84 28.12 51.79
N PRO A 161 14.08 27.10 50.93
CA PRO A 161 13.91 27.27 49.50
C PRO A 161 12.51 27.78 49.20
N ALA A 162 12.42 28.68 48.21
CA ALA A 162 11.15 29.11 47.67
C ALA A 162 10.41 27.90 47.07
N ARG A 163 9.08 27.93 47.12
CA ARG A 163 8.20 26.91 46.53
C ARG A 163 7.20 27.62 45.63
N LEU A 164 6.79 26.96 44.55
CA LEU A 164 5.75 27.48 43.66
C LEU A 164 4.43 27.78 44.39
N ILE A 165 4.02 26.89 45.29
CA ILE A 165 2.84 27.05 46.16
C ILE A 165 3.33 27.05 47.60
N GLU A 166 3.11 28.15 48.32
CA GLU A 166 3.48 28.25 49.73
C GLU A 166 2.74 27.20 50.57
N GLY A 167 3.49 26.37 51.31
CA GLY A 167 2.93 25.26 52.09
C GLY A 167 2.40 24.08 51.24
N GLY A 168 2.48 24.16 49.91
CA GLY A 168 2.04 23.11 49.02
C GLY A 168 2.88 21.84 49.13
N ILE A 169 2.21 20.69 49.01
CA ILE A 169 2.82 19.37 48.86
C ILE A 169 3.51 19.20 47.49
N PRO A 170 2.92 19.62 46.34
CA PRO A 170 3.50 19.30 45.05
C PRO A 170 4.73 20.16 44.75
N THR A 171 5.71 19.55 44.10
CA THR A 171 6.86 20.25 43.52
C THR A 171 6.51 20.86 42.17
N GLU A 172 7.38 21.74 41.66
CA GLU A 172 7.25 22.36 40.34
C GLU A 172 7.10 21.31 39.24
N ALA A 173 7.87 20.22 39.32
CA ALA A 173 7.82 19.10 38.38
C ALA A 173 6.47 18.37 38.42
N THR A 174 5.92 18.16 39.62
CA THR A 174 4.61 17.52 39.81
C THR A 174 3.50 18.36 39.19
N VAL A 175 3.52 19.68 39.41
CA VAL A 175 2.53 20.60 38.83
C VAL A 175 2.66 20.64 37.31
N ALA A 176 3.89 20.72 36.79
CA ALA A 176 4.14 20.72 35.35
C ALA A 176 3.61 19.44 34.68
N GLN A 177 3.85 18.27 35.27
CA GLN A 177 3.34 16.99 34.74
C GLN A 177 1.81 16.99 34.65
N VAL A 178 1.11 17.40 35.71
CA VAL A 178 -0.36 17.45 35.73
C VAL A 178 -0.90 18.41 34.66
N LEU A 179 -0.26 19.57 34.50
CA LEU A 179 -0.65 20.56 33.50
C LEU A 179 -0.43 20.06 32.07
N VAL A 180 0.74 19.49 31.76
CA VAL A 180 1.05 18.90 30.44
C VAL A 180 0.07 17.78 30.15
N SER A 181 -0.13 16.85 31.08
CA SER A 181 -1.06 15.74 30.89
C SER A 181 -2.50 16.21 30.68
N LYS A 182 -2.95 17.29 31.35
CA LYS A 182 -4.31 17.81 31.19
C LYS A 182 -4.49 18.55 29.86
N TYR A 183 -3.54 19.41 29.49
CA TYR A 183 -3.72 20.38 28.40
C TYR A 183 -3.07 19.97 27.09
N ALA A 184 -1.92 19.28 27.12
CA ALA A 184 -1.25 18.77 25.93
C ALA A 184 -1.70 17.35 25.58
N ASP A 185 -1.81 16.47 26.59
CA ASP A 185 -2.15 15.06 26.36
C ASP A 185 -3.65 14.77 26.50
N HIS A 186 -4.46 15.80 26.79
CA HIS A 186 -5.91 15.71 26.96
C HIS A 186 -6.38 14.63 27.95
N LEU A 187 -5.58 14.34 28.97
CA LEU A 187 -5.86 13.33 29.98
C LEU A 187 -6.69 13.98 31.11
N PRO A 188 -7.97 13.60 31.33
CA PRO A 188 -8.80 14.20 32.37
C PRO A 188 -8.25 13.95 33.78
N LEU A 189 -8.43 14.90 34.70
CA LEU A 189 -7.87 14.82 36.07
C LEU A 189 -8.29 13.56 36.84
N TYR A 190 -9.54 13.11 36.68
CA TYR A 190 -10.01 11.89 37.36
C TYR A 190 -9.24 10.65 36.88
N ARG A 191 -8.86 10.61 35.59
CA ARG A 191 -8.11 9.50 35.00
C ARG A 191 -6.64 9.58 35.40
N GLN A 192 -6.07 10.79 35.48
CA GLN A 192 -4.72 10.99 36.01
C GLN A 192 -4.60 10.44 37.44
N ALA A 193 -5.57 10.74 38.31
CA ALA A 193 -5.60 10.25 39.69
C ALA A 193 -5.84 8.73 39.83
N GLN A 194 -6.23 8.04 38.76
CA GLN A 194 -6.36 6.58 38.75
C GLN A 194 -5.10 5.88 38.21
N ILE A 195 -4.34 6.57 37.35
CA ILE A 195 -3.10 6.06 36.76
C ILE A 195 -1.94 6.11 37.77
N TYR A 196 -1.98 7.10 38.66
CA TYR A 196 -0.92 7.45 39.59
C TYR A 196 -1.42 7.50 41.03
#